data_AF-A0A2T4D9T0-F1
#
_entry.id   AF-A0A2T4D9T0-F1
#
_cell.length_a   1.000
_cell.length_b   1.000
_cell.length_c   1.000
_cell.angle_alpha   90.00
_cell.angle_beta   90.00
_cell.angle_gamma   90.00
#
_symmetry.space_group_name_H-M   'P 1'
#
loop_
_entity.id
_entity.type
_entity.pdbx_description
1 polymer ?
#
loop_
_entity_poly.entity_id
_entity_poly.type
_entity_poly.pdbx_seq_one_letter_code
_entity_poly.pdbx_strand_id
1 'polypeptide(L)'
;GASFEKTLINLGADSKNPFLVPQEVTEYYQSILERKRKEAASKKEEELTWRKDNPDLADKLDLFLSGKTPPIDYSTIIQKANSASRDASSVVLAELADNVENLIVASADLSNSDKTDGFLKKTTSFKYHDYSGHFLQAGVAEFSMAALANGMALHGGVIPVVGTFFIFSDYQKPALRLSALMELPVIYLWTHDA
;
A
#
# COMPACT_ATOMS: atom_id res chain seq x y z
N GLY A 1 41.44 -13.51 6.46
CA GLY A 1 40.16 -12.85 6.79
C GLY A 1 40.38 -11.36 6.90
N ALA A 2 39.35 -10.55 6.65
CA ALA A 2 39.41 -9.10 6.88
C ALA A 2 39.60 -8.80 8.38
N SER A 3 40.41 -7.78 8.72
CA SER A 3 40.63 -7.35 10.11
C SER A 3 39.83 -6.09 10.38
N PHE A 4 38.82 -6.20 11.25
CA PHE A 4 37.99 -5.09 11.71
C PHE A 4 38.84 -3.94 12.26
N GLU A 5 39.84 -4.26 13.09
CA GLU A 5 40.76 -3.28 13.68
C GLU A 5 41.55 -2.50 12.61
N LYS A 6 42.12 -3.19 11.62
CA LYS A 6 42.84 -2.52 10.52
C LYS A 6 41.91 -1.63 9.69
N THR A 7 40.65 -2.04 9.49
CA THR A 7 39.66 -1.21 8.79
C THR A 7 39.37 0.07 9.56
N LEU A 8 39.16 0.01 10.87
CA LEU A 8 38.92 1.20 11.70
C LEU A 8 40.11 2.16 11.64
N ILE A 9 41.33 1.66 11.84
CA ILE A 9 42.55 2.48 11.80
C ILE A 9 42.69 3.19 10.44
N ASN A 10 42.48 2.47 9.33
CA ASN A 10 42.59 3.03 7.98
C ASN A 10 41.48 4.04 7.64
N LEU A 11 40.34 4.00 8.35
CA LEU A 11 39.26 4.98 8.25
C LEU A 11 39.42 6.15 9.23
N GLY A 12 40.50 6.19 10.01
CA GLY A 12 40.76 7.22 11.02
C GLY A 12 39.94 7.05 12.30
N ALA A 13 39.34 5.89 12.53
CA ALA A 13 38.56 5.58 13.73
C ALA A 13 39.44 4.99 14.84
N ASP A 14 39.01 5.19 16.10
CA ASP A 14 39.68 4.64 17.27
C ASP A 14 39.30 3.16 17.47
N SER A 15 40.23 2.25 17.20
CA SER A 15 40.01 0.81 17.34
C SER A 15 39.75 0.34 18.78
N LYS A 16 40.11 1.15 19.79
CA LYS A 16 39.86 0.85 21.20
C LYS A 16 38.47 1.30 21.66
N ASN A 17 37.80 2.15 20.88
CA ASN A 17 36.49 2.70 21.19
C ASN A 17 35.50 2.45 20.03
N PRO A 18 35.05 1.20 19.80
CA PRO A 18 34.32 0.79 18.59
C PRO A 18 32.90 1.38 18.45
N PHE A 19 32.37 2.03 19.49
CA PHE A 19 31.07 2.70 19.50
C PHE A 19 31.18 4.23 19.62
N LEU A 20 32.41 4.78 19.54
CA LEU A 20 32.60 6.22 19.55
C LEU A 20 31.93 6.83 18.32
N VAL A 21 30.98 7.71 18.54
CA VAL A 21 30.42 8.58 17.50
C VAL A 21 31.12 9.93 17.60
N PRO A 22 31.90 10.35 16.59
CA PRO A 22 32.57 11.64 16.62
C PRO A 22 31.59 12.80 16.84
N GLN A 23 32.01 13.80 17.59
CA GLN A 23 31.19 14.96 17.92
C GLN A 23 30.68 15.68 16.65
N GLU A 24 31.56 15.84 15.65
CA GLU A 24 31.22 16.44 14.35
C GLU A 24 30.10 15.71 13.60
N VAL A 25 30.05 14.36 13.70
CA VAL A 25 28.96 13.55 13.11
C VAL A 25 27.66 13.83 13.85
N THR A 26 27.70 13.87 15.18
CA THR A 26 26.52 14.18 16.00
C THR A 26 25.98 15.57 15.67
N GLU A 27 26.85 16.59 15.62
CA GLU A 27 26.49 17.97 15.28
C GLU A 27 25.90 18.08 13.86
N TYR A 28 26.50 17.39 12.88
CA TYR A 28 25.98 17.34 11.52
C TYR A 28 24.57 16.76 11.45
N TYR A 29 24.31 15.62 12.11
CA TYR A 29 22.98 15.02 12.14
C TYR A 29 21.97 15.89 12.90
N GLN A 30 22.37 16.60 13.96
CA GLN A 30 21.49 17.58 14.62
C GLN A 30 21.10 18.71 13.66
N SER A 31 22.04 19.25 12.88
CA SER A 31 21.73 20.29 11.89
C SER A 31 20.70 19.81 10.83
N ILE A 32 20.80 18.55 10.40
CA ILE A 32 19.84 17.94 9.47
C ILE A 32 18.47 17.81 10.13
N LEU A 33 18.42 17.34 11.37
CA LEU A 33 17.16 17.19 12.13
C LEU A 33 16.47 18.53 12.34
N GLU A 34 17.22 19.57 12.69
CA GLU A 34 16.68 20.94 12.82
C GLU A 34 16.08 21.43 11.49
N ARG A 35 16.79 21.25 10.38
CA ARG A 35 16.27 21.62 9.05
C ARG A 35 14.99 20.85 8.71
N LYS A 36 14.99 19.52 8.87
CA LYS A 36 13.82 18.68 8.58
C LYS A 36 12.62 19.00 9.46
N ARG A 37 12.84 19.34 10.75
CA ARG A 37 11.77 19.80 11.65
C ARG A 37 11.14 21.10 11.18
N LYS A 38 11.96 22.06 10.71
CA LYS A 38 11.47 23.32 10.13
C LYS A 38 10.66 23.08 8.85
N GLU A 39 11.16 22.22 7.95
CA GLU A 39 10.45 21.84 6.72
C GLU A 39 9.10 21.15 7.02
N ALA A 40 9.08 20.19 7.96
CA ALA A 40 7.86 19.50 8.37
C ALA A 40 6.84 20.47 9.01
N ALA A 41 7.29 21.41 9.85
CA ALA A 41 6.43 22.44 10.42
C ALA A 41 5.82 23.34 9.33
N SER A 42 6.61 23.79 8.36
CA SER A 42 6.11 24.56 7.20
C SER A 42 5.06 23.79 6.42
N LYS A 43 5.30 22.50 6.14
CA LYS A 43 4.33 21.64 5.45
C LYS A 43 3.05 21.44 6.25
N LYS A 44 3.14 21.40 7.58
CA LYS A 44 1.95 21.31 8.43
C LYS A 44 1.09 22.57 8.35
N GLU A 45 1.70 23.75 8.31
CA GLU A 45 0.96 25.01 8.14
C GLU A 45 0.33 25.13 6.74
N GLU A 46 1.02 24.68 5.69
CA GLU A 46 0.46 24.56 4.34
C GLU A 46 -0.76 23.63 4.33
N GLU A 47 -0.65 22.45 4.96
CA GLU A 47 -1.75 21.49 5.10
C GLU A 47 -2.93 22.10 5.89
N LEU A 48 -2.68 22.79 7.00
CA LEU A 48 -3.74 23.42 7.80
C LEU A 48 -4.49 24.50 7.03
N THR A 49 -3.79 25.24 6.17
CA THR A 49 -4.42 26.23 5.28
C THR A 49 -5.27 25.52 4.23
N TRP A 50 -4.71 24.52 3.54
CA TRP A 50 -5.44 23.71 2.56
C TRP A 50 -6.70 23.06 3.15
N ARG A 51 -6.62 22.53 4.38
CA ARG A 51 -7.76 21.89 5.08
C ARG A 51 -8.90 22.88 5.34
N LYS A 52 -8.58 24.13 5.72
CA LYS A 52 -9.60 25.17 5.92
C LYS A 52 -10.31 25.52 4.61
N ASP A 53 -9.56 25.53 3.51
CA ASP A 53 -10.08 25.86 2.18
C ASP A 53 -10.81 24.68 1.52
N ASN A 54 -10.60 23.44 2.01
CA ASN A 54 -11.12 22.20 1.42
C ASN A 54 -11.66 21.24 2.50
N PRO A 55 -12.69 21.61 3.28
CA PRO A 55 -13.16 20.82 4.42
C PRO A 55 -13.58 19.39 4.03
N ASP A 56 -14.34 19.22 2.93
CA ASP A 56 -14.81 17.90 2.50
C ASP A 56 -13.64 16.97 2.09
N LEU A 57 -12.61 17.52 1.45
CA LEU A 57 -11.41 16.74 1.08
C LEU A 57 -10.54 16.43 2.30
N ALA A 58 -10.51 17.32 3.30
CA ALA A 58 -9.82 17.08 4.55
C ALA A 58 -10.47 15.93 5.33
N ASP A 59 -11.79 15.92 5.45
CA ASP A 59 -12.55 14.84 6.10
C ASP A 59 -12.35 13.51 5.37
N LYS A 60 -12.35 13.54 4.04
CA LYS A 60 -12.05 12.38 3.20
C LYS A 60 -10.63 11.85 3.42
N LEU A 61 -9.63 12.73 3.46
CA LEU A 61 -8.24 12.36 3.74
C LEU A 61 -8.11 11.72 5.13
N ASP A 62 -8.77 12.29 6.14
CA ASP A 62 -8.76 11.74 7.50
C ASP A 62 -9.42 10.36 7.55
N LEU A 63 -10.52 10.15 6.82
CA LEU A 63 -11.14 8.84 6.67
C LEU A 63 -10.17 7.83 6.05
N PHE A 64 -9.53 8.18 4.93
CA PHE A 64 -8.56 7.30 4.26
C PHE A 64 -7.41 6.90 5.20
N LEU A 65 -6.88 7.85 5.96
CA LEU A 65 -5.78 7.62 6.90
C LEU A 65 -6.22 6.90 8.20
N SER A 66 -7.51 6.87 8.50
CA SER A 66 -8.03 6.24 9.72
C SER A 66 -8.05 4.70 9.70
N GLY A 67 -7.87 4.08 8.52
CA GLY A 67 -8.03 2.64 8.34
C GLY A 67 -9.47 2.14 8.38
N LYS A 68 -10.46 3.05 8.32
CA LYS A 68 -11.89 2.73 8.25
C LYS A 68 -12.41 2.94 6.84
N THR A 69 -13.49 2.23 6.50
CA THR A 69 -14.27 2.48 5.28
C THR A 69 -15.53 3.28 5.61
N PRO A 70 -16.12 3.97 4.62
CA PRO A 70 -17.52 4.40 4.70
C PRO A 70 -18.43 3.22 5.07
N PRO A 71 -19.58 3.47 5.73
CA PRO A 71 -20.58 2.44 5.96
C PRO A 71 -21.14 1.95 4.62
N ILE A 72 -21.29 0.63 4.49
CA ILE A 72 -21.84 0.00 3.29
C ILE A 72 -23.06 -0.81 3.71
N ASP A 73 -24.19 -0.54 3.06
CA ASP A 73 -25.41 -1.33 3.25
C ASP A 73 -25.35 -2.58 2.37
N TYR A 74 -24.72 -3.64 2.89
CA TYR A 74 -24.61 -4.92 2.18
C TYR A 74 -25.96 -5.57 1.86
N SER A 75 -27.08 -5.14 2.48
CA SER A 75 -28.40 -5.70 2.21
C SER A 75 -28.95 -5.31 0.83
N THR A 76 -28.42 -4.24 0.22
CA THR A 76 -28.80 -3.78 -1.12
C THR A 76 -28.08 -4.55 -2.23
N ILE A 77 -27.01 -5.29 -1.90
CA ILE A 77 -26.21 -6.04 -2.86
C ILE A 77 -26.92 -7.36 -3.20
N ILE A 78 -27.67 -7.35 -4.30
CA ILE A 78 -28.42 -8.52 -4.75
C ILE A 78 -27.51 -9.54 -5.43
N GLN A 79 -27.44 -10.74 -4.84
CA GLN A 79 -26.68 -11.86 -5.38
C GLN A 79 -27.57 -12.82 -6.19
N LYS A 80 -27.00 -13.37 -7.26
CA LYS A 80 -27.69 -14.38 -8.07
C LYS A 80 -27.58 -15.75 -7.40
N ALA A 81 -28.70 -16.45 -7.22
CA ALA A 81 -28.69 -17.81 -6.69
C ALA A 81 -27.85 -18.76 -7.58
N ASN A 82 -27.12 -19.67 -6.93
CA ASN A 82 -26.22 -20.63 -7.57
C ASN A 82 -25.10 -20.01 -8.44
N SER A 83 -24.70 -18.77 -8.18
CA SER A 83 -23.51 -18.17 -8.81
C SER A 83 -22.22 -18.71 -8.19
N ALA A 84 -21.14 -18.75 -8.99
CA ALA A 84 -19.81 -18.98 -8.42
C ALA A 84 -19.45 -17.87 -7.44
N SER A 85 -18.68 -18.18 -6.39
CA SER A 85 -18.25 -17.21 -5.38
C SER A 85 -17.44 -16.05 -5.99
N ARG A 86 -16.64 -16.29 -7.04
CA ARG A 86 -15.96 -15.23 -7.80
C ARG A 86 -16.92 -14.25 -8.46
N ASP A 87 -18.06 -14.73 -8.97
CA ASP A 87 -19.07 -13.85 -9.60
C ASP A 87 -19.75 -13.02 -8.52
N ALA A 88 -20.05 -13.62 -7.36
CA ALA A 88 -20.57 -12.90 -6.20
C ALA A 88 -19.60 -11.83 -5.68
N SER A 89 -18.29 -12.16 -5.65
CA SER A 89 -17.22 -11.20 -5.32
C SER A 89 -17.17 -10.04 -6.32
N SER A 90 -17.42 -10.30 -7.61
CA SER A 90 -17.47 -9.26 -8.64
C SER A 90 -18.57 -8.24 -8.36
N VAL A 91 -19.75 -8.69 -7.93
CA VAL A 91 -20.89 -7.82 -7.59
C VAL A 91 -20.55 -6.96 -6.37
N VAL A 92 -19.93 -7.54 -5.34
CA VAL A 92 -19.47 -6.78 -4.17
C VAL A 92 -18.40 -5.76 -4.56
N LEU A 93 -17.41 -6.16 -5.36
CA LEU A 93 -16.36 -5.25 -5.83
C LEU A 93 -16.93 -4.05 -6.61
N ALA A 94 -17.97 -4.26 -7.41
CA ALA A 94 -18.62 -3.15 -8.12
C ALA A 94 -19.27 -2.15 -7.14
N GLU A 95 -19.90 -2.61 -6.06
CA GLU A 95 -20.44 -1.74 -5.00
C GLU A 95 -19.31 -1.02 -4.25
N LEU A 96 -18.21 -1.73 -3.94
CA LEU A 96 -17.06 -1.13 -3.28
C LEU A 96 -16.38 -0.06 -4.14
N ALA A 97 -16.37 -0.21 -5.46
CA ALA A 97 -15.79 0.78 -6.36
C ALA A 97 -16.55 2.12 -6.33
N ASP A 98 -17.86 2.09 -6.13
CA ASP A 98 -18.70 3.28 -6.07
C ASP A 98 -18.60 4.00 -4.71
N ASN A 99 -18.25 3.28 -3.64
CA ASN A 99 -18.34 3.79 -2.26
C ASN A 99 -17.01 3.87 -1.50
N VAL A 100 -15.98 3.09 -1.88
CA VAL A 100 -14.69 3.01 -1.16
C VAL A 100 -13.58 3.50 -2.07
N GLU A 101 -13.45 4.82 -2.15
CA GLU A 101 -12.59 5.50 -3.11
C GLU A 101 -11.08 5.26 -2.94
N ASN A 102 -10.62 4.81 -1.76
CA ASN A 102 -9.23 4.45 -1.53
C ASN A 102 -8.94 2.94 -1.66
N LEU A 103 -9.90 2.17 -2.19
CA LEU A 103 -9.69 0.78 -2.56
C LEU A 103 -8.94 0.70 -3.88
N ILE A 104 -7.75 0.12 -3.89
CA ILE A 104 -6.97 -0.12 -5.11
C ILE A 104 -6.93 -1.62 -5.38
N VAL A 105 -7.50 -2.03 -6.51
CA VAL A 105 -7.60 -3.43 -6.91
C VAL A 105 -6.57 -3.73 -7.99
N ALA A 106 -5.77 -4.77 -7.77
CA ALA A 106 -4.80 -5.26 -8.74
C ALA A 106 -5.16 -6.68 -9.19
N SER A 107 -4.85 -7.02 -10.44
CA SER A 107 -4.94 -8.39 -10.94
C SER A 107 -3.67 -8.78 -11.71
N ALA A 108 -3.23 -10.02 -11.52
CA ALA A 108 -2.08 -10.59 -12.22
C ALA A 108 -2.44 -11.11 -13.61
N ASP A 109 -2.89 -10.21 -14.50
CA ASP A 109 -3.34 -10.53 -15.88
C ASP A 109 -4.56 -11.48 -15.96
N LEU A 110 -5.32 -11.57 -14.88
CA LEU A 110 -6.44 -12.50 -14.74
C LEU A 110 -7.78 -11.82 -14.51
N SER A 111 -7.87 -10.50 -14.73
CA SER A 111 -9.01 -9.68 -14.28
C SER A 111 -10.40 -10.20 -14.68
N ASN A 112 -10.53 -10.75 -15.88
CA ASN A 112 -11.78 -11.35 -16.36
C ASN A 112 -12.11 -12.71 -15.71
N SER A 113 -11.07 -13.45 -15.30
CA SER A 113 -11.14 -14.81 -14.76
C SER A 113 -11.27 -14.83 -13.24
N ASP A 114 -10.53 -13.95 -12.56
CA ASP A 114 -10.62 -13.69 -11.11
C ASP A 114 -11.78 -12.76 -10.74
N LYS A 115 -12.44 -12.18 -11.76
CA LYS A 115 -13.63 -11.32 -11.65
C LYS A 115 -13.40 -9.97 -10.98
N THR A 116 -12.14 -9.56 -10.84
CA THR A 116 -11.78 -8.20 -10.44
C THR A 116 -12.16 -7.16 -11.52
N ASP A 117 -12.44 -7.58 -12.75
CA ASP A 117 -13.00 -6.73 -13.81
C ASP A 117 -14.35 -6.10 -13.44
N GLY A 118 -15.09 -6.66 -12.46
CA GLY A 118 -16.26 -6.03 -11.86
C GLY A 118 -15.95 -4.67 -11.22
N PHE A 119 -14.80 -4.57 -10.53
CA PHE A 119 -14.29 -3.30 -10.01
C PHE A 119 -13.84 -2.39 -11.15
N LEU A 120 -13.06 -2.92 -12.10
CA LEU A 120 -12.50 -2.15 -13.22
C LEU A 120 -13.59 -1.48 -14.07
N LYS A 121 -14.78 -2.09 -14.22
CA LYS A 121 -15.92 -1.50 -14.95
C LYS A 121 -16.48 -0.22 -14.33
N LYS A 122 -16.18 0.04 -13.06
CA LYS A 122 -16.59 1.23 -12.30
C LYS A 122 -15.50 2.29 -12.19
N THR A 123 -14.28 1.97 -12.63
CA THR A 123 -13.13 2.86 -12.58
C THR A 123 -12.31 2.73 -13.88
N THR A 124 -11.05 3.14 -13.85
CA THR A 124 -10.09 2.96 -14.93
C THR A 124 -8.81 2.35 -14.39
N SER A 125 -8.01 1.78 -15.29
CA SER A 125 -6.66 1.35 -14.94
C SER A 125 -5.75 2.54 -14.66
N PHE A 126 -4.80 2.37 -13.75
CA PHE A 126 -3.62 3.23 -13.68
C PHE A 126 -2.91 3.27 -15.04
N LYS A 127 -2.51 4.47 -15.45
CA LYS A 127 -1.72 4.69 -16.64
C LYS A 127 -0.51 5.54 -16.29
N TYR A 128 0.58 5.34 -17.01
CA TYR A 128 1.70 6.24 -16.94
C TYR A 128 1.22 7.67 -17.30
N HIS A 129 1.45 8.63 -16.40
CA HIS A 129 0.92 10.00 -16.43
C HIS A 129 -0.59 10.19 -16.19
N ASP A 130 -1.32 9.16 -15.79
CA ASP A 130 -2.71 9.29 -15.31
C ASP A 130 -2.98 8.29 -14.18
N TYR A 131 -2.95 8.82 -12.96
CA TYR A 131 -3.13 8.05 -11.72
C TYR A 131 -4.52 8.25 -11.11
N SER A 132 -5.50 8.71 -11.91
CA SER A 132 -6.88 8.92 -11.44
C SER A 132 -7.69 7.62 -11.35
N GLY A 133 -7.26 6.55 -12.03
CA GLY A 133 -7.89 5.24 -11.95
C GLY A 133 -7.61 4.54 -10.61
N HIS A 134 -8.37 3.49 -10.28
CA HIS A 134 -8.20 2.72 -9.04
C HIS A 134 -7.83 1.25 -9.29
N PHE A 135 -7.52 0.88 -10.54
CA PHE A 135 -7.18 -0.49 -10.90
C PHE A 135 -5.73 -0.64 -11.39
N LEU A 136 -4.95 -1.52 -10.79
CA LEU A 136 -3.59 -1.83 -11.22
C LEU A 136 -3.55 -3.10 -12.07
N GLN A 137 -3.24 -2.96 -13.35
CA GLN A 137 -2.90 -4.09 -14.21
C GLN A 137 -1.46 -4.50 -13.92
N ALA A 138 -1.26 -5.53 -13.09
CA ALA A 138 0.07 -5.94 -12.65
C ALA A 138 0.84 -6.77 -13.69
N GLY A 139 0.13 -7.39 -14.65
CA GLY A 139 0.67 -8.42 -15.53
C GLY A 139 0.88 -9.75 -14.79
N VAL A 140 1.48 -10.75 -15.46
CA VAL A 140 1.81 -12.06 -14.85
C VAL A 140 3.00 -11.91 -13.88
N ALA A 141 2.72 -11.31 -12.71
CA ALA A 141 3.74 -10.87 -11.76
C ALA A 141 3.20 -10.91 -10.32
N GLU A 142 2.71 -12.07 -9.87
CA GLU A 142 2.01 -12.26 -8.60
C GLU A 142 2.83 -11.81 -7.38
N PHE A 143 4.12 -12.15 -7.36
CA PHE A 143 5.01 -11.76 -6.25
C PHE A 143 5.16 -10.24 -6.18
N SER A 144 5.47 -9.60 -7.32
CA SER A 144 5.63 -8.15 -7.41
C SER A 144 4.33 -7.43 -7.03
N MET A 145 3.18 -7.91 -7.52
CA MET A 145 1.86 -7.38 -7.16
C MET A 145 1.63 -7.41 -5.65
N ALA A 146 1.92 -8.55 -4.99
CA ALA A 146 1.77 -8.68 -3.54
C ALA A 146 2.76 -7.79 -2.76
N ALA A 147 4.00 -7.65 -3.23
CA ALA A 147 4.98 -6.74 -2.62
C ALA A 147 4.58 -5.26 -2.77
N LEU A 148 4.05 -4.87 -3.93
CA LEU A 148 3.50 -3.53 -4.15
C LEU A 148 2.32 -3.26 -3.22
N ALA A 149 1.42 -4.24 -3.04
CA ALA A 149 0.32 -4.12 -2.09
C ALA A 149 0.80 -3.89 -0.65
N ASN A 150 1.86 -4.56 -0.21
CA ASN A 150 2.47 -4.27 1.09
C ASN A 150 2.98 -2.83 1.18
N GLY A 151 3.62 -2.33 0.12
CA GLY A 151 4.08 -0.95 0.05
C GLY A 151 2.92 0.06 0.12
N MET A 152 1.81 -0.21 -0.58
CA MET A 152 0.60 0.62 -0.52
C MET A 152 -0.01 0.64 0.88
N ALA A 153 -0.11 -0.51 1.54
CA ALA A 153 -0.61 -0.59 2.91
C ALA A 153 0.32 0.16 3.91
N LEU A 154 1.64 0.03 3.76
CA LEU A 154 2.62 0.72 4.61
C LEU A 154 2.63 2.24 4.43
N HIS A 155 2.37 2.73 3.22
CA HIS A 155 2.22 4.16 2.96
C HIS A 155 1.06 4.77 3.77
N GLY A 156 -0.01 3.99 3.97
CA GLY A 156 -1.25 4.44 4.60
C GLY A 156 -2.16 5.17 3.62
N GLY A 157 -3.45 5.24 3.95
CA GLY A 157 -4.45 5.88 3.12
C GLY A 157 -5.04 5.01 2.01
N VAL A 158 -4.49 3.82 1.74
CA VAL A 158 -4.91 2.92 0.65
C VAL A 158 -5.30 1.55 1.21
N ILE A 159 -6.37 0.96 0.67
CA ILE A 159 -6.79 -0.41 0.93
C ILE A 159 -6.43 -1.25 -0.30
N PRO A 160 -5.37 -2.07 -0.26
CA PRO A 160 -4.94 -2.82 -1.43
C PRO A 160 -5.61 -4.20 -1.52
N VAL A 161 -6.10 -4.54 -2.71
CA VAL A 161 -6.62 -5.86 -3.07
C VAL A 161 -5.77 -6.45 -4.18
N VAL A 162 -5.39 -7.73 -4.07
CA VAL A 162 -4.62 -8.43 -5.11
C VAL A 162 -5.33 -9.69 -5.57
N GLY A 163 -5.61 -9.78 -6.87
CA GLY A 163 -6.35 -10.85 -7.53
C GLY A 163 -5.45 -11.80 -8.33
N THR A 164 -5.60 -13.10 -8.10
CA THR A 164 -5.02 -14.16 -8.95
C THR A 164 -5.77 -15.49 -8.72
N PHE A 165 -5.31 -16.57 -9.35
CA PHE A 165 -5.79 -17.92 -9.04
C PHE A 165 -5.14 -18.46 -7.77
N PHE A 166 -5.89 -19.26 -7.01
CA PHE A 166 -5.42 -19.81 -5.74
C PHE A 166 -4.16 -20.65 -5.91
N ILE A 167 -4.05 -21.41 -7.01
CA ILE A 167 -2.84 -22.18 -7.32
C ILE A 167 -1.58 -21.31 -7.49
N PHE A 168 -1.72 -20.05 -7.89
CA PHE A 168 -0.60 -19.10 -8.02
C PHE A 168 -0.33 -18.28 -6.74
N SER A 169 -1.12 -18.47 -5.68
CA SER A 169 -0.83 -17.88 -4.36
C SER A 169 0.55 -18.28 -3.84
N ASP A 170 1.08 -19.43 -4.29
CA ASP A 170 2.43 -19.90 -4.01
C ASP A 170 3.52 -18.91 -4.44
N TYR A 171 3.31 -18.20 -5.55
CA TYR A 171 4.22 -17.15 -6.02
C TYR A 171 4.14 -15.90 -5.14
N GLN A 172 3.08 -15.72 -4.35
CA GLN A 172 2.90 -14.58 -3.44
C GLN A 172 3.41 -14.85 -2.02
N LYS A 173 3.64 -16.12 -1.64
CA LYS A 173 3.92 -16.56 -0.26
C LYS A 173 4.96 -15.72 0.49
N PRO A 174 6.12 -15.34 -0.08
CA PRO A 174 7.09 -14.50 0.64
C PRO A 174 6.54 -13.11 0.97
N ALA A 175 5.82 -12.48 0.05
CA ALA A 175 5.17 -11.19 0.28
C ALA A 175 4.01 -11.31 1.27
N LEU A 176 3.14 -12.31 1.12
CA LEU A 176 2.04 -12.62 2.04
C LEU A 176 2.55 -12.83 3.48
N ARG A 177 3.65 -13.57 3.63
CA ARG A 177 4.28 -13.77 4.95
C ARG A 177 4.71 -12.45 5.57
N LEU A 178 5.23 -11.52 4.78
CA LEU A 178 5.58 -10.18 5.25
C LEU A 178 4.34 -9.34 5.58
N SER A 179 3.24 -9.47 4.81
CA SER A 179 1.97 -8.83 5.14
C SER A 179 1.48 -9.27 6.51
N ALA A 180 1.49 -10.57 6.78
CA ALA A 180 1.11 -11.12 8.08
C ALA A 180 2.04 -10.66 9.22
N LEU A 181 3.36 -10.66 9.00
CA LEU A 181 4.33 -10.26 10.03
C LEU A 181 4.24 -8.76 10.37
N MET A 182 3.91 -7.93 9.40
CA MET A 182 3.73 -6.48 9.56
C MET A 182 2.29 -6.08 9.89
N GLU A 183 1.38 -7.05 10.03
CA GLU A 183 -0.05 -6.83 10.30
C GLU A 183 -0.73 -5.91 9.27
N LEU A 184 -0.38 -6.06 7.99
CA LEU A 184 -0.90 -5.22 6.92
C LEU A 184 -2.28 -5.68 6.45
N PRO A 185 -3.24 -4.76 6.24
CA PRO A 185 -4.59 -5.08 5.79
C PRO A 185 -4.66 -5.30 4.27
N VAL A 186 -3.77 -6.13 3.71
CA VAL A 186 -3.80 -6.51 2.30
C VAL A 186 -4.84 -7.59 2.09
N ILE A 187 -5.75 -7.37 1.12
CA ILE A 187 -6.81 -8.32 0.79
C ILE A 187 -6.35 -9.19 -0.38
N TYR A 188 -6.32 -10.51 -0.17
CA TYR A 188 -5.98 -11.49 -1.20
C TYR A 188 -7.25 -12.11 -1.77
N LEU A 189 -7.54 -11.82 -3.03
CA LEU A 189 -8.68 -12.36 -3.77
C LEU A 189 -8.20 -13.53 -4.63
N TRP A 190 -8.32 -14.74 -4.08
CA TRP A 190 -7.92 -15.97 -4.77
C TRP A 190 -9.13 -16.73 -5.30
N THR A 191 -9.23 -16.81 -6.62
CA THR A 191 -10.28 -17.59 -7.30
C THR A 191 -9.77 -18.94 -7.76
N HIS A 192 -10.62 -19.80 -8.34
CA HIS A 192 -10.22 -21.15 -8.79
C HIS A 192 -9.57 -21.93 -7.63
N ASP A 193 -10.34 -22.06 -6.55
CA ASP A 193 -9.90 -22.60 -5.27
C ASP A 193 -9.79 -24.12 -5.24
N ALA A 194 -10.30 -24.81 -6.26
CA ALA A 194 -10.23 -26.26 -6.45
C ALA A 194 -10.09 -26.64 -7.93
#